data_AF-A0A7X6Z771-F1
#
_entry.id   AF-A0A7X6Z771-F1
#
_cell.length_a   1.000
_cell.length_b   1.000
_cell.length_c   1.000
_cell.angle_alpha   90.00
_cell.angle_beta   90.00
_cell.angle_gamma   90.00
#
_symmetry.space_group_name_H-M   'P 1'
#
loop_
_entity.id
_entity.type
_entity.pdbx_description
1 polymer ?
#
loop_
_entity_poly.entity_id
_entity_poly.type
_entity_poly.pdbx_seq_one_letter_code
_entity_poly.pdbx_strand_id
1 'polypeptide(L)' 'MIDHALPQENQPVEIHLIGSSHIDPVWLWPWTDGFSEVKATFQAALDRLDEYPGFIFTCAGAAYYQWIEENF' A
#
# COMPACT_ATOMS: atom_id res chain seq x y z
N MET A 1 15.40 -15.40 35.44
CA MET A 1 15.76 -14.02 35.11
C MET A 1 16.23 -14.08 33.67
N ILE A 2 15.41 -13.62 32.72
CA ILE A 2 15.77 -13.66 31.30
C ILE A 2 16.60 -12.39 31.07
N ASP A 3 17.88 -12.53 30.75
CA ASP A 3 18.74 -11.41 30.38
C ASP A 3 18.20 -10.79 29.09
N HIS A 4 17.40 -9.73 29.21
CA HIS A 4 17.22 -8.78 28.12
C HIS A 4 18.51 -7.96 28.02
N ALA A 5 19.48 -8.50 27.28
CA ALA A 5 20.65 -7.74 26.85
C ALA A 5 20.16 -6.44 26.19
N LEU A 6 20.58 -5.31 26.73
CA LEU A 6 20.29 -4.00 26.14
C LEU A 6 20.86 -3.98 24.71
N PRO A 7 20.11 -3.49 23.71
CA PRO A 7 20.63 -3.38 22.35
C PRO A 7 21.93 -2.57 22.36
N GLN A 8 22.95 -3.05 21.65
CA GLN A 8 24.25 -2.39 21.58
C GLN A 8 24.09 -0.98 20.97
N GLU A 9 24.51 0.05 21.70
CA GLU A 9 24.69 1.41 21.18
C GLU A 9 25.52 1.33 19.88
N ASN A 10 24.95 1.71 18.73
CA ASN A 10 25.52 1.69 17.37
C ASN A 10 25.30 0.47 16.45
N GLN A 11 24.26 -0.36 16.65
CA GLN A 11 23.82 -1.22 15.55
C GLN A 11 23.10 -0.41 14.47
N PRO A 12 23.47 -0.53 13.17
CA PRO A 12 22.74 0.12 12.10
C PRO A 12 21.32 -0.44 12.03
N VAL A 13 20.32 0.46 12.03
CA VAL A 13 18.91 0.11 11.92
C VAL A 13 18.54 0.07 10.44
N GLU A 14 18.00 -1.06 9.98
CA GLU A 14 17.41 -1.16 8.65
C GLU A 14 15.96 -0.64 8.71
N ILE A 15 15.64 0.29 7.81
CA ILE A 15 14.30 0.88 7.69
C ILE A 15 13.78 0.55 6.30
N HIS A 16 12.65 -0.14 6.23
CA HIS A 16 11.92 -0.38 4.99
C HIS A 16 10.80 0.64 4.84
N LEU A 17 10.69 1.24 3.65
CA LEU A 17 9.61 2.14 3.29
C LEU A 17 8.80 1.46 2.18
N ILE A 18 7.52 1.21 2.45
CA ILE A 18 6.62 0.50 1.53
C ILE A 18 5.45 1.42 1.22
N GLY A 19 5.13 1.60 -0.06
CA GLY A 19 3.92 2.28 -0.50
C GLY A 19 2.70 1.44 -0.14
N SER A 20 1.76 2.03 0.59
CA SER A 20 0.53 1.34 0.98
C SER A 20 -0.67 2.25 0.76
N SER A 21 -1.78 1.67 0.31
CA SER A 21 -3.08 2.34 0.27
C SER A 21 -4.11 1.62 1.11
N HIS A 22 -4.85 2.40 1.89
CA HIS A 22 -6.07 1.97 2.56
C HIS A 22 -7.21 2.82 2.00
N ILE A 23 -8.22 2.16 1.44
CA ILE A 23 -9.39 2.79 0.86
C ILE A 23 -10.60 2.07 1.43
N ASP A 24 -11.59 2.79 1.93
CA ASP A 24 -12.89 2.26 2.30
C ASP A 24 -13.89 2.61 1.19
N PRO A 25 -14.15 1.72 0.21
CA PRO A 25 -14.87 2.10 -1.01
C PRO A 25 -16.37 2.35 -0.78
N VAL A 26 -16.91 1.91 0.36
CA VAL A 26 -18.25 2.28 0.83
C VAL A 26 -18.12 2.79 2.26
N TRP A 27 -18.10 4.11 2.40
CA TRP A 27 -18.02 4.76 3.70
C TRP A 27 -18.85 6.05 3.74
N LEU A 28 -18.21 7.21 3.59
CA LEU A 28 -18.88 8.51 3.55
C LEU A 28 -19.33 8.91 2.13
N TRP A 29 -19.05 8.06 1.14
CA TRP A 29 -19.41 8.24 -0.27
C TRP A 29 -20.10 6.99 -0.84
N PRO A 30 -20.85 7.15 -1.94
CA PRO A 30 -21.38 6.02 -2.70
C PRO A 30 -20.27 5.11 -3.22
N TRP A 31 -20.61 3.83 -3.34
CA TRP A 31 -19.75 2.79 -3.91
C TRP A 31 -19.04 3.19 -5.22
N THR A 32 -19.74 3.89 -6.12
CA THR A 32 -19.21 4.33 -7.43
C THR A 32 -18.03 5.29 -7.30
N ASP A 33 -18.07 6.16 -6.29
CA ASP A 33 -17.03 7.15 -6.04
C ASP A 33 -15.83 6.45 -5.41
N GLY A 34 -16.06 5.54 -4.45
CA GLY A 34 -15.02 4.70 -3.88
C GLY A 34 -14.32 3.80 -4.91
N PHE A 35 -15.06 3.25 -5.89
CA PHE A 35 -14.45 2.52 -7.00
C PHE A 35 -13.58 3.43 -7.88
N SER A 36 -13.99 4.68 -8.10
CA SER A 36 -13.20 5.66 -8.84
C SER A 36 -11.90 5.99 -8.12
N GLU A 37 -11.92 6.10 -6.79
CA GLU A 37 -10.73 6.25 -5.95
C GLU A 37 -9.79 5.04 -6.00
N VAL A 38 -10.35 3.82 -6.01
CA VAL A 38 -9.56 2.59 -6.21
C VAL A 38 -8.84 2.63 -7.57
N LYS A 39 -9.56 2.97 -8.65
CA LYS A 39 -8.96 3.10 -9.99
C LYS A 39 -7.85 4.16 -10.03
N ALA A 40 -8.11 5.36 -9.53
CA ALA A 40 -7.13 6.45 -9.52
C ALA A 40 -5.87 6.07 -8.72
N THR A 41 -6.04 5.41 -7.58
CA THR A 41 -4.93 4.95 -6.73
C THR A 41 -4.09 3.89 -7.42
N PHE A 42 -4.72 2.91 -8.07
CA PHE A 42 -4.00 1.86 -8.79
C PHE A 42 -3.25 2.42 -10.00
N GLN A 43 -3.85 3.36 -10.75
CA GLN A 43 -3.15 4.04 -11.83
C GLN A 43 -1.92 4.80 -11.30
N ALA A 44 -2.08 5.58 -10.23
CA ALA A 44 -0.97 6.30 -9.63
C ALA A 44 0.13 5.36 -9.11
N ALA A 45 -0.22 4.19 -8.57
CA ALA A 45 0.73 3.17 -8.13
C ALA A 45 1.51 2.57 -9.32
N LEU A 46 0.82 2.26 -10.43
CA LEU A 46 1.45 1.77 -11.66
C LEU A 46 2.43 2.79 -12.23
N ASP A 47 2.05 4.06 -12.30
CA ASP A 47 2.95 5.13 -12.76
C ASP A 47 4.23 5.20 -11.89
N ARG A 48 4.12 5.04 -10.57
CA ARG A 48 5.29 5.02 -9.67
C ARG A 48 6.14 3.76 -9.84
N LEU A 49 5.54 2.61 -10.14
CA LEU A 49 6.27 1.37 -10.44
C LEU A 49 7.11 1.53 -11.71
N ASP A 50 6.59 2.24 -12.72
CA ASP A 50 7.32 2.54 -13.96
C ASP A 50 8.42 3.60 -13.76
N GLU A 51 8.15 4.63 -12.96
CA GLU A 51 9.10 5.73 -12.70
C GLU A 51 10.23 5.34 -11.74
N TYR A 52 9.97 4.48 -10.76
CA TYR A 52 10.89 4.18 -9.66
C TYR A 52 11.08 2.66 -9.48
N PRO A 53 12.15 2.06 -10.03
CA PRO A 53 12.36 0.60 -9.99
C PRO A 53 12.45 -0.04 -8.60
N GLY A 54 12.68 0.74 -7.54
CA GLY A 54 12.72 0.28 -6.15
C GLY A 54 11.41 0.49 -5.38
N PHE A 55 10.37 1.05 -6.02
CA PHE A 55 9.09 1.27 -5.39
C PHE A 55 8.34 -0.05 -5.20
N ILE A 56 7.85 -0.27 -3.98
CA ILE A 56 7.03 -1.44 -3.63
C ILE A 56 5.67 -0.91 -3.20
N PHE A 57 4.61 -1.47 -3.77
CA PHE A 57 3.24 -1.11 -3.45
C PHE A 57 2.47 -2.30 -2.85
N THR A 58 1.60 -2.02 -1.89
CA THR A 58 0.66 -2.97 -1.30
C THR A 58 -0.70 -2.31 -1.03
N CYS A 59 -1.76 -3.12 -1.03
CA CYS A 59 -3.08 -2.70 -0.55
C CYS A 59 -3.82 -3.90 0.04
N ALA A 60 -4.70 -3.67 1.01
CA ALA A 60 -5.41 -4.74 1.71
C ALA A 60 -6.66 -5.27 0.95
N GLY A 61 -7.24 -4.49 0.03
CA GLY A 61 -8.50 -4.82 -0.60
C GLY A 61 -8.39 -5.86 -1.72
N ALA A 62 -8.65 -7.13 -1.43
CA ALA A 62 -8.65 -8.20 -2.43
C ALA A 62 -9.65 -7.95 -3.59
N ALA A 63 -10.84 -7.42 -3.27
CA ALA A 63 -11.83 -7.08 -4.27
C ALA A 63 -11.35 -6.00 -5.26
N TYR A 64 -10.36 -5.19 -4.86
CA TYR A 64 -9.87 -4.08 -5.68
C TYR A 64 -9.19 -4.62 -6.93
N TYR A 65 -8.39 -5.69 -6.78
CA TYR A 65 -7.75 -6.38 -7.89
C TYR A 65 -8.77 -6.92 -8.90
N GLN A 66 -9.85 -7.56 -8.42
CA GLN A 66 -10.92 -8.04 -9.30
C GLN A 66 -11.58 -6.88 -10.05
N TRP A 67 -11.95 -5.80 -9.35
CA TRP A 67 -12.59 -4.66 -10.01
C TRP A 67 -11.68 -3.99 -11.03
N ILE A 68 -10.37 -3.91 -10.75
CA ILE A 68 -9.38 -3.43 -11.70
C ILE A 68 -9.31 -4.37 -12.90
N GLU A 69 -9.15 -5.69 -12.70
CA GLU A 69 -9.08 -6.68 -13.78
C GLU A 69 -10.32 -6.63 -14.70
N GLU A 70 -11.52 -6.51 -14.13
CA GLU A 70 -12.78 -6.52 -14.89
C GLU A 70 -13.10 -5.20 -15.58
N ASN A 71 -12.45 -4.09 -15.21
CA ASN A 71 -12.84 -2.75 -15.63
C ASN A 71 -11.66 -1.89 -16.12
N PHE A 72 -10.47 -2.44 -16.30
CA PHE A 72 -9.36 -1.77 -16.98
C PHE A 72 -9.44 -1.93 -18.51
#